data_AF-A0AAV4IY84-F1
#
_entry.id   AF-A0AAV4IY84-F1
#
_cell.length_a   1.000
_cell.length_b   1.000
_cell.length_c   1.000
_cell.angle_alpha   90.00
_cell.angle_beta   90.00
_cell.angle_gamma   90.00
#
_symmetry.space_group_name_H-M   'P 1'
#
loop_
_entity.id
_entity.type
_entity.pdbx_description
1 polymer ?
#
loop_
_entity_poly.entity_id
_entity_poly.type
_entity_poly.pdbx_seq_one_letter_code
_entity_poly.pdbx_strand_id
1 'polypeptide(L)'
;MFVPADQQPSEEDILKVHRMYNILKTDENYKRRATWLEPAPTPIACVEYIRHYPGAAPHGNAKTTREPYTRTDASVLNAIKKASNTIKPREIYKQLQRKPTEDERPKNLRQVQNTKYHTHKRRRVEEGKQHQGGNNLGDNINQLHNAIHDHPFIREIFHRKQHVPGIVLFTTQQIRDIRRFCCSSPPGEGTVLGVDKTFNLGQLHVTPTVFKHLGIVRPTTNRHPIFIGPTLIHGNSDRKTYSTFFNFIKQELEDAPKDPVIGSDEEMAIRIAAKSVFPTGSLISCSRHLKSNMISYLRDKVGVATRTRDNIVSAVFGPGGVTSSPTIAVFEERLTNIQTTINDQAPAYLQHFTSRFLPILQQNLDTMLTRTEASHDWTNNNCESMNHILKMKIDWRPQAIPQLIDSIHEIVKGHYTDVERAIMRRGEYRLHEDLKEYFVQPAVWCTKTDEQRRRHMEEFERALKIKRSMATSSDGDIYVLTSGARGKKIGQKKRVKASRTGRL
;
A
#
# COMPACT_ATOMS: atom_id res chain seq x y z
N MET A 1 66.84 32.47 49.27
CA MET A 1 65.43 32.88 49.41
C MET A 1 65.29 34.14 48.57
N PHE A 2 64.68 34.06 47.40
CA PHE A 2 64.57 35.19 46.47
C PHE A 2 63.29 35.94 46.80
N VAL A 3 63.40 37.21 47.22
CA VAL A 3 62.24 38.08 47.45
C VAL A 3 62.03 38.85 46.15
N PRO A 4 60.94 38.63 45.39
CA PRO A 4 60.64 39.44 44.23
C PRO A 4 60.33 40.87 44.68
N ALA A 5 61.02 41.84 44.07
CA ALA A 5 60.74 43.25 44.22
C ALA A 5 59.50 43.64 43.37
N ASP A 6 58.67 44.49 43.97
CA ASP A 6 57.46 45.16 43.47
C ASP A 6 56.18 44.33 43.23
N GLN A 7 55.06 44.92 43.67
CA GLN A 7 53.71 44.38 43.61
C GLN A 7 53.25 44.32 42.15
N GLN A 8 52.94 43.12 41.64
CA GLN A 8 52.46 42.96 40.27
C GLN A 8 51.09 43.65 40.07
N PRO A 9 50.83 44.24 38.88
CA PRO A 9 49.55 44.89 38.57
C PRO A 9 48.37 43.92 38.70
N SER A 10 47.22 44.44 39.10
CA SER A 10 45.99 43.66 39.26
C SER A 10 45.45 43.22 37.88
N GLU A 11 44.68 42.14 37.80
CA GLU A 11 44.14 41.64 36.52
C GLU A 11 43.31 42.69 35.76
N GLU A 12 42.73 43.66 36.45
CA GLU A 12 41.92 44.74 35.88
C GLU A 12 42.78 45.81 35.18
N ASP A 13 44.07 45.91 35.54
CA ASP A 13 45.04 46.82 34.93
C ASP A 13 45.75 46.20 33.69
N ILE A 14 45.44 44.94 33.36
CA ILE A 14 46.09 44.19 32.28
C ILE A 14 45.23 44.20 31.02
N LEU A 15 45.68 44.93 30.00
CA LEU A 15 45.15 44.83 28.65
C LEU A 15 45.78 43.63 27.92
N LYS A 16 44.96 42.63 27.58
CA LYS A 16 45.35 41.46 26.78
C LYS A 16 45.21 41.78 25.30
N VAL A 17 46.32 41.68 24.57
CA VAL A 17 46.33 41.85 23.12
C VAL A 17 46.21 40.47 22.46
N HIS A 18 45.10 40.22 21.79
CA HIS A 18 44.89 39.01 21.01
C HIS A 18 45.27 39.25 19.55
N ARG A 19 45.97 38.28 18.96
CA ARG A 19 46.36 38.32 17.56
C ARG A 19 46.06 36.99 16.89
N MET A 20 45.32 37.04 15.80
CA MET A 20 45.08 35.91 14.91
C MET A 20 45.83 36.13 13.60
N TYR A 21 46.64 35.14 13.21
CA TYR A 21 47.42 35.16 11.99
C TYR A 21 46.90 34.11 11.03
N ASN A 22 46.60 34.52 9.81
CA ASN A 22 46.14 33.65 8.74
C ASN A 22 47.04 33.83 7.53
N ILE A 23 47.39 32.71 6.91
CA ILE A 23 48.15 32.68 5.66
C ILE A 23 47.23 32.17 4.57
N LEU A 24 47.27 32.78 3.39
CA LEU A 24 46.50 32.29 2.25
C LEU A 24 47.15 31.00 1.72
N LYS A 25 46.37 29.93 1.61
CA LYS A 25 46.89 28.61 1.18
C LYS A 25 47.55 28.60 -0.20
N THR A 26 47.16 29.52 -1.09
CA THR A 26 47.67 29.62 -2.46
C THR A 26 48.88 30.55 -2.59
N ASP A 27 49.15 31.39 -1.60
CA ASP A 27 50.33 32.25 -1.54
C ASP A 27 50.69 32.53 -0.08
N GLU A 28 51.75 31.87 0.39
CA GLU A 28 52.21 31.97 1.76
C GLU A 28 52.72 33.38 2.13
N ASN A 29 52.97 34.22 1.13
CA ASN A 29 53.42 35.59 1.31
C ASN A 29 52.26 36.55 1.60
N TYR A 30 51.03 36.21 1.22
CA TYR A 30 49.84 36.99 1.54
C TYR A 30 49.29 36.59 2.91
N LYS A 31 49.42 37.50 3.88
CA LYS A 31 49.09 37.24 5.28
C LYS A 31 48.00 38.19 5.74
N ARG A 32 47.03 37.67 6.51
CA ARG A 32 46.03 38.46 7.20
C ARG A 32 46.32 38.39 8.70
N ARG A 33 46.43 39.55 9.34
CA ARG A 33 46.53 39.68 10.80
C ARG A 33 45.29 40.37 11.32
N ALA A 34 44.61 39.77 12.29
CA ALA A 34 43.54 40.41 13.04
C ALA A 34 44.00 40.61 14.48
N THR A 35 43.98 41.85 14.96
CA THR A 35 44.39 42.22 16.32
C THR A 35 43.22 42.85 17.05
N TRP A 36 42.94 42.41 18.27
CA TRP A 36 41.92 43.02 19.14
C TRP A 36 42.39 43.00 20.60
N LEU A 37 41.76 43.83 21.43
CA LEU A 37 42.12 44.03 22.84
C LEU A 37 41.00 43.50 23.74
N GLU A 38 41.39 42.90 24.87
CA GLU A 38 40.47 42.49 25.94
C GLU A 38 41.07 42.84 27.32
N PRO A 39 40.33 43.49 28.23
CA PRO A 39 39.00 44.06 28.03
C PRO A 39 39.05 45.33 27.18
N ALA A 40 38.12 45.48 26.23
CA ALA A 40 37.94 46.71 25.46
C ALA A 40 36.51 47.23 25.64
N PRO A 41 36.31 48.54 25.93
CA PRO A 41 34.98 49.13 26.07
C PRO A 41 34.12 48.99 24.81
N THR A 42 34.76 48.92 23.64
CA THR A 42 34.14 48.71 22.33
C THR A 42 34.95 47.64 21.59
N PRO A 43 34.31 46.57 21.07
CA PRO A 43 35.02 45.48 20.41
C PRO A 43 35.48 45.92 19.01
N ILE A 44 36.64 46.59 18.96
CA ILE A 44 37.29 47.01 17.73
C ILE A 44 38.41 46.01 17.42
N ALA A 45 38.42 45.52 16.18
CA ALA A 45 39.51 44.70 15.66
C ALA A 45 40.19 45.43 14.49
N CYS A 46 41.52 45.53 14.53
CA CYS A 46 42.31 45.98 13.40
C CYS A 46 42.63 44.76 12.52
N VAL A 47 42.25 44.81 11.24
CA VAL A 47 42.52 43.74 10.27
C VAL A 47 43.49 44.27 9.22
N GLU A 48 44.70 43.73 9.23
CA GLU A 48 45.77 44.11 8.33
C GLU A 48 45.99 43.00 7.31
N TYR A 49 46.13 43.40 6.04
CA TYR A 49 46.53 42.51 4.95
C TYR A 49 47.94 42.89 4.52
N ILE A 50 48.85 41.93 4.64
CA ILE A 50 50.28 42.12 4.39
C ILE A 50 50.59 41.51 3.03
N ARG A 51 51.19 42.34 2.16
CA ARG A 51 51.50 42.11 0.72
C ARG A 51 50.28 42.13 -0.21
N HIS A 52 50.57 42.03 -1.51
CA HIS A 52 49.58 42.09 -2.58
C HIS A 52 48.73 40.82 -2.63
N TYR A 53 47.42 40.98 -2.82
CA TYR A 53 46.51 39.86 -2.98
C TYR A 53 46.72 39.18 -4.35
N PRO A 54 47.00 37.87 -4.40
CA PRO A 54 47.35 37.17 -5.66
C PRO A 54 46.13 36.90 -6.58
N GLY A 55 44.93 37.33 -6.21
CA GLY A 55 43.70 37.09 -6.96
C GLY A 55 42.90 35.89 -6.45
N ALA A 56 41.65 35.76 -6.93
CA ALA A 56 40.72 34.72 -6.49
C ALA A 56 41.00 33.38 -7.18
N ALA A 57 41.12 32.32 -6.38
CA ALA A 57 41.38 30.97 -6.87
C ALA A 57 40.11 30.11 -6.94
N PRO A 58 40.10 29.03 -7.74
CA PRO A 58 39.08 27.99 -7.67
C PRO A 58 39.01 27.35 -6.28
N HIS A 59 37.87 26.77 -5.94
CA HIS A 59 37.72 26.04 -4.69
C HIS A 59 38.71 24.86 -4.67
N GLY A 60 39.39 24.60 -3.55
CA GLY A 60 40.45 23.57 -3.45
C GLY A 60 40.04 22.11 -3.76
N ASN A 61 38.74 21.87 -4.00
CA ASN A 61 38.20 20.56 -4.40
C ASN A 61 37.70 20.54 -5.86
N ALA A 62 37.85 21.64 -6.60
CA ALA A 62 37.45 21.74 -7.99
C ALA A 62 38.45 20.98 -8.87
N LYS A 63 38.02 19.86 -9.47
CA LYS A 63 38.85 19.04 -10.36
C LYS A 63 38.75 19.45 -11.84
N THR A 64 37.71 20.20 -12.20
CA THR A 64 37.32 20.44 -13.60
C THR A 64 37.10 21.90 -13.96
N THR A 65 36.84 22.78 -12.99
CA THR A 65 36.66 24.21 -13.25
C THR A 65 37.86 25.02 -12.77
N ARG A 66 38.29 25.98 -13.59
CA ARG A 66 39.31 26.99 -13.27
C ARG A 66 38.69 28.33 -12.85
N GLU A 67 37.37 28.39 -12.70
CA GLU A 67 36.68 29.61 -12.30
C GLU A 67 36.92 29.93 -10.81
N PRO A 68 37.05 31.22 -10.45
CA PRO A 68 37.17 31.66 -9.07
C PRO A 68 35.97 31.21 -8.21
N TYR A 69 36.25 30.73 -7.00
CA TYR A 69 35.17 30.39 -6.07
C TYR A 69 34.61 31.64 -5.38
N THR A 70 33.37 32.00 -5.72
CA THR A 70 32.60 32.98 -4.94
C THR A 70 31.76 32.27 -3.89
N ARG A 71 31.91 32.63 -2.61
CA ARG A 71 31.06 32.10 -1.54
C ARG A 71 29.62 32.59 -1.73
N THR A 72 28.64 31.75 -1.39
CA THR A 72 27.24 32.17 -1.36
C THR A 72 26.98 32.99 -0.10
N ASP A 73 26.24 34.09 -0.24
CA ASP A 73 25.82 34.90 0.89
C ASP A 73 25.03 34.07 1.92
N ALA A 74 25.28 34.33 3.20
CA ALA A 74 24.64 33.63 4.31
C ALA A 74 23.12 33.89 4.34
N SER A 75 22.67 35.07 3.92
CA SER A 75 21.26 35.45 3.82
C SER A 75 20.48 34.54 2.87
N VAL A 76 21.05 34.23 1.70
CA VAL A 76 20.45 33.31 0.71
C VAL A 76 20.31 31.90 1.29
N LEU A 77 21.37 31.39 1.93
CA LEU A 77 21.34 30.07 2.57
C LEU A 77 20.29 30.02 3.69
N ASN A 78 20.13 31.09 4.46
CA ASN A 78 19.13 31.18 5.53
C ASN A 78 17.70 31.28 4.99
N ALA A 79 17.48 32.02 3.90
CA ALA A 79 16.19 32.08 3.22
C ALA A 79 15.77 30.69 2.70
N ILE A 80 16.69 29.95 2.08
CA ILE A 80 16.46 28.57 1.64
C ILE A 80 16.11 27.66 2.82
N LYS A 81 16.86 27.74 3.93
CA LYS A 81 16.59 26.96 5.15
C LYS A 81 15.18 27.21 5.68
N LYS A 82 14.79 28.47 5.79
CA LYS A 82 13.46 28.87 6.29
C LYS A 82 12.33 28.32 5.42
N ALA A 83 12.48 28.39 4.10
CA ALA A 83 11.47 27.89 3.15
C ALA A 83 11.47 26.37 2.94
N SER A 84 12.55 25.68 3.35
CA SER A 84 12.75 24.26 3.03
C SER A 84 11.71 23.31 3.63
N ASN A 85 11.04 23.70 4.71
CA ASN A 85 10.07 22.86 5.42
C ASN A 85 8.68 22.84 4.76
N THR A 86 8.35 23.88 4.01
CA THR A 86 6.98 24.11 3.53
C THR A 86 6.85 23.94 2.02
N ILE A 87 7.92 24.19 1.26
CA ILE A 87 7.84 24.37 -0.20
C ILE A 87 8.81 23.43 -0.95
N LYS A 88 8.44 23.06 -2.18
CA LYS A 88 9.28 22.23 -3.07
C LYS A 88 10.50 23.03 -3.59
N PRO A 89 11.68 22.40 -3.81
CA PRO A 89 12.90 23.11 -4.21
C PRO A 89 12.76 24.01 -5.45
N ARG A 90 11.99 23.58 -6.46
CA ARG A 90 11.74 24.36 -7.68
C ARG A 90 11.01 25.67 -7.40
N GLU A 91 10.12 25.65 -6.42
CA GLU A 91 9.27 26.78 -6.07
C GLU A 91 10.01 27.76 -5.16
N ILE A 92 10.84 27.25 -4.24
CA ILE A 92 11.83 28.07 -3.49
C ILE A 92 12.77 28.79 -4.46
N TYR A 93 13.30 28.08 -5.47
CA TYR A 93 14.18 28.68 -6.47
C TYR A 93 13.48 29.80 -7.25
N LYS A 94 12.26 29.56 -7.75
CA LYS A 94 11.46 30.58 -8.45
C LYS A 94 11.16 31.81 -7.59
N GLN A 95 10.89 31.63 -6.30
CA GLN A 95 10.62 32.73 -5.37
C GLN A 95 11.88 33.59 -5.15
N LEU A 96 13.01 32.95 -4.86
CA LEU A 96 14.26 33.67 -4.57
C LEU A 96 14.92 34.27 -5.82
N GLN A 97 14.61 33.76 -7.02
CA GLN A 97 15.05 34.35 -8.29
C GLN A 97 14.47 35.76 -8.54
N ARG A 98 13.36 36.12 -7.87
CA ARG A 98 12.70 37.44 -8.02
C ARG A 98 13.32 38.55 -7.17
N LYS A 99 14.38 38.26 -6.40
CA LYS A 99 15.09 39.26 -5.59
C LYS A 99 15.78 40.31 -6.47
N PRO A 100 15.84 41.58 -6.05
CA PRO A 100 16.38 42.66 -6.88
C PRO A 100 17.89 42.54 -7.09
N THR A 101 18.64 42.15 -6.06
CA THR A 101 20.11 42.04 -6.08
C THR A 101 20.56 40.64 -6.48
N GLU A 102 21.57 40.53 -7.35
CA GLU A 102 22.09 39.22 -7.81
C GLU A 102 22.72 38.39 -6.67
N ASP A 103 23.39 39.05 -5.72
CA ASP A 103 23.99 38.38 -4.56
C ASP A 103 22.96 37.80 -3.57
N GLU A 104 21.70 38.25 -3.65
CA GLU A 104 20.58 37.70 -2.90
C GLU A 104 19.88 36.52 -3.60
N ARG A 105 20.33 36.14 -4.81
CA ARG A 105 19.73 35.06 -5.59
C ARG A 105 20.49 33.75 -5.39
N PRO A 106 19.80 32.60 -5.43
CA PRO A 106 20.46 31.32 -5.50
C PRO A 106 21.15 31.15 -6.86
N LYS A 107 22.39 30.67 -6.85
CA LYS A 107 23.19 30.42 -8.07
C LYS A 107 22.50 29.49 -9.06
N ASN A 108 21.81 28.47 -8.56
CA ASN A 108 21.06 27.52 -9.35
C ASN A 108 20.12 26.67 -8.47
N LEU A 109 19.25 25.89 -9.12
CA LEU A 109 18.36 24.95 -8.43
C LEU A 109 19.13 23.92 -7.58
N ARG A 110 20.33 23.50 -8.02
CA ARG A 110 21.16 22.52 -7.31
C ARG A 110 21.63 23.03 -5.94
N GLN A 111 21.93 24.31 -5.82
CA GLN A 111 22.27 24.95 -4.55
C GLN A 111 21.09 24.89 -3.57
N VAL A 112 19.87 25.14 -4.05
CA VAL A 112 18.64 25.04 -3.23
C VAL A 112 18.43 23.59 -2.77
N GLN A 113 18.58 22.63 -3.68
CA GLN A 113 18.46 21.20 -3.36
C GLN A 113 19.50 20.74 -2.33
N ASN A 114 20.77 21.09 -2.52
CA ASN A 114 21.86 20.73 -1.61
C ASN A 114 21.68 21.38 -0.24
N THR A 115 21.32 22.66 -0.19
CA THR A 115 21.08 23.37 1.07
C THR A 115 19.92 22.74 1.83
N LYS A 116 18.81 22.42 1.16
CA LYS A 116 17.69 21.69 1.76
C LYS A 116 18.11 20.32 2.28
N TYR A 117 18.86 19.54 1.50
CA TYR A 117 19.37 18.24 1.91
C TYR A 117 20.25 18.33 3.17
N HIS A 118 21.23 19.24 3.19
CA HIS A 118 22.11 19.44 4.35
C HIS A 118 21.37 19.95 5.59
N THR A 119 20.36 20.80 5.40
CA THR A 119 19.53 21.32 6.50
C THR A 119 18.71 20.20 7.13
N HIS A 120 18.05 19.38 6.31
CA HIS A 120 17.36 18.19 6.81
C HIS A 120 18.32 17.20 7.46
N LYS A 121 19.52 17.00 6.90
CA LYS A 121 20.53 16.12 7.48
C LYS A 121 20.99 16.60 8.86
N ARG A 122 21.32 17.89 9.01
CA ARG A 122 21.74 18.48 10.29
C ARG A 122 20.63 18.42 11.34
N ARG A 123 19.41 18.80 10.96
CA ARG A 123 18.26 18.72 11.88
C ARG A 123 18.01 17.30 12.37
N ARG A 124 18.15 16.29 11.51
CA ARG A 124 18.07 14.88 11.93
C ARG A 124 19.13 14.53 12.98
N VAL A 125 20.36 14.99 12.79
CA VAL A 125 21.44 14.77 13.77
C VAL A 125 21.15 15.48 15.10
N GLU A 126 20.66 16.73 15.06
CA GLU A 126 20.34 17.54 16.24
C GLU A 126 19.12 17.00 17.02
N GLU A 127 18.13 16.42 16.33
CA GLU A 127 16.95 15.78 16.94
C GLU A 127 17.26 14.38 17.53
N GLY A 128 18.53 13.99 17.67
CA GLY A 128 18.90 12.63 18.10
C GLY A 128 18.53 11.54 17.09
N LYS A 129 18.01 11.91 15.92
CA LYS A 129 17.83 11.04 14.75
C LYS A 129 19.16 10.93 14.00
N GLN A 130 20.25 10.69 14.74
CA GLN A 130 21.42 10.04 14.17
C GLN A 130 20.96 8.73 13.53
N HIS A 131 21.70 8.26 12.53
CA HIS A 131 21.41 7.01 11.82
C HIS A 131 21.13 5.83 12.79
N GLN A 132 19.89 5.65 13.22
CA GLN A 132 19.32 4.32 13.29
C GLN A 132 19.31 3.85 11.84
N GLY A 133 19.89 2.67 11.57
CA GLY A 133 19.98 2.06 10.26
C GLY A 133 18.62 1.76 9.65
N GLY A 134 17.81 2.77 9.33
CA GLY A 134 16.49 2.60 8.72
C GLY A 134 16.52 1.99 7.31
N ASN A 135 17.72 1.77 6.77
CA ASN A 135 17.94 0.99 5.55
C ASN A 135 18.66 -0.34 5.79
N ASN A 136 19.00 -0.72 7.01
CA ASN A 136 19.49 -2.06 7.29
C ASN A 136 18.29 -2.95 7.63
N LEU A 137 18.10 -4.00 6.83
CA LEU A 137 17.04 -4.98 7.05
C LEU A 137 17.12 -5.60 8.45
N GLY A 138 18.33 -5.88 8.95
CA GLY A 138 18.52 -6.47 10.28
C GLY A 138 18.01 -5.57 11.41
N ASP A 139 18.33 -4.27 11.37
CA ASP A 139 17.88 -3.30 12.37
C ASP A 139 16.37 -3.13 12.35
N ASN A 140 15.77 -3.10 11.14
CA ASN A 140 14.32 -3.06 10.96
C ASN A 140 13.66 -4.30 11.59
N ILE A 141 14.17 -5.50 11.36
CA ILE A 141 13.60 -6.73 11.94
C ILE A 141 13.77 -6.77 13.46
N ASN A 142 14.92 -6.34 14.00
CA ASN A 142 15.14 -6.24 15.44
C ASN A 142 14.16 -5.24 16.10
N GLN A 143 13.92 -4.10 15.46
CA GLN A 143 12.91 -3.14 15.93
C GLN A 143 11.51 -3.76 15.97
N LEU A 144 11.15 -4.55 14.96
CA LEU A 144 9.83 -5.20 14.91
C LEU A 144 9.68 -6.28 15.98
N HIS A 145 10.74 -7.05 16.28
CA HIS A 145 10.71 -8.01 17.39
C HIS A 145 10.44 -7.33 18.74
N ASN A 146 11.02 -6.15 18.96
CA ASN A 146 10.73 -5.39 20.19
C ASN A 146 9.31 -4.81 20.21
N ALA A 147 8.73 -4.52 19.04
CA ALA A 147 7.41 -3.91 18.91
C ALA A 147 6.26 -4.92 18.74
N ILE A 148 6.54 -6.22 18.59
CA ILE A 148 5.53 -7.22 18.20
C ILE A 148 4.37 -7.32 19.20
N HIS A 149 4.65 -7.18 20.50
CA HIS A 149 3.64 -7.27 21.55
C HIS A 149 2.80 -6.00 21.69
N ASP A 150 3.37 -4.84 21.34
CA ASP A 150 2.73 -3.54 21.51
C ASP A 150 2.01 -3.07 20.24
N HIS A 151 2.45 -3.50 19.07
CA HIS A 151 1.91 -3.03 17.80
C HIS A 151 0.64 -3.82 17.41
N PRO A 152 -0.56 -3.22 17.38
CA PRO A 152 -1.84 -3.93 17.24
C PRO A 152 -2.08 -4.58 15.86
N PHE A 153 -1.24 -4.26 14.89
CA PHE A 153 -1.33 -4.73 13.51
C PHE A 153 -0.33 -5.84 13.17
N ILE A 154 0.77 -5.98 13.91
CA ILE A 154 1.75 -7.04 13.66
C ILE A 154 1.23 -8.29 14.36
N ARG A 155 1.07 -9.37 13.59
CA ARG A 155 0.51 -10.63 14.12
C ARG A 155 1.57 -11.69 14.24
N GLU A 156 2.47 -11.75 13.26
CA GLU A 156 3.59 -12.67 13.31
C GLU A 156 4.81 -12.15 12.57
N ILE A 157 5.99 -12.49 13.10
CA ILE A 157 7.29 -12.39 12.42
C ILE A 157 7.89 -13.80 12.39
N PHE A 158 7.93 -14.42 11.22
CA PHE A 158 8.45 -15.78 11.07
C PHE A 158 9.80 -15.80 10.36
N HIS A 159 10.67 -16.71 10.83
CA HIS A 159 12.01 -16.92 10.30
C HIS A 159 12.14 -18.33 9.74
N ARG A 160 12.87 -18.46 8.63
CA ARG A 160 13.24 -19.77 8.08
C ARG A 160 14.71 -19.77 7.73
N LYS A 161 15.36 -20.91 7.95
CA LYS A 161 16.78 -21.10 7.60
C LYS A 161 17.00 -20.68 6.14
N GLN A 162 17.99 -19.81 5.90
CA GLN A 162 18.35 -19.29 4.58
C GLN A 162 17.25 -18.50 3.84
N HIS A 163 16.21 -18.04 4.53
CA HIS A 163 15.16 -17.21 3.94
C HIS A 163 15.11 -15.85 4.62
N VAL A 164 14.59 -14.86 3.89
CA VAL A 164 14.30 -13.55 4.45
C VAL A 164 13.07 -13.66 5.38
N PRO A 165 13.06 -13.00 6.55
CA PRO A 165 11.91 -13.04 7.45
C PRO A 165 10.62 -12.59 6.76
N GLY A 166 9.50 -13.21 7.14
CA GLY A 166 8.17 -12.82 6.72
C GLY A 166 7.40 -12.19 7.87
N ILE A 167 6.57 -11.20 7.57
CA ILE A 167 5.77 -10.47 8.56
C ILE A 167 4.31 -10.51 8.12
N VAL A 168 3.44 -10.97 9.00
CA VAL A 168 2.00 -11.05 8.78
C VAL A 168 1.32 -9.91 9.53
N LEU A 169 0.52 -9.14 8.80
CA LEU A 169 -0.15 -7.95 9.29
C LEU A 169 -1.66 -8.04 9.13
N PHE A 170 -2.41 -7.88 10.20
CA PHE A 170 -3.87 -7.68 10.14
C PHE A 170 -4.44 -7.19 11.48
N THR A 171 -5.63 -6.62 11.43
CA THR A 171 -6.49 -6.41 12.59
C THR A 171 -7.52 -7.54 12.70
N THR A 172 -8.01 -7.79 13.91
CA THR A 172 -9.11 -8.75 14.13
C THR A 172 -10.36 -8.38 13.34
N GLN A 173 -10.61 -7.07 13.12
CA GLN A 173 -11.74 -6.58 12.34
C GLN A 173 -11.67 -7.03 10.87
N GLN A 174 -10.48 -7.02 10.26
CA GLN A 174 -10.28 -7.53 8.89
C GLN A 174 -10.60 -9.02 8.79
N ILE A 175 -10.18 -9.83 9.77
CA ILE A 175 -10.49 -11.26 9.81
C ILE A 175 -12.00 -11.50 9.93
N ARG A 176 -12.68 -10.76 10.82
CA ARG A 176 -14.13 -10.85 10.98
C ARG A 176 -14.87 -10.53 9.68
N ASP A 177 -14.45 -9.48 8.98
CA ASP A 177 -15.05 -9.09 7.71
C ASP A 177 -14.78 -10.11 6.60
N ILE A 178 -13.58 -10.70 6.54
CA ILE A 178 -13.30 -11.79 5.59
C ILE A 178 -14.16 -13.01 5.91
N ARG A 179 -14.26 -13.39 7.19
CA ARG A 179 -15.15 -14.47 7.64
C ARG A 179 -16.59 -14.19 7.20
N ARG A 180 -17.03 -12.95 7.35
CA ARG A 180 -18.38 -12.49 7.03
C ARG A 180 -18.66 -12.49 5.52
N PHE A 181 -17.83 -11.80 4.74
CA PHE A 181 -18.07 -11.48 3.33
C PHE A 181 -17.49 -12.50 2.34
N CYS A 182 -16.39 -13.18 2.70
CA CYS A 182 -15.72 -14.15 1.81
C CYS A 182 -16.11 -15.59 2.16
N CYS A 183 -16.40 -15.87 3.43
CA CYS A 183 -16.65 -17.23 3.92
C CYS A 183 -18.10 -17.48 4.33
N SER A 184 -18.82 -16.51 4.87
CA SER A 184 -20.15 -16.80 5.43
C SER A 184 -21.30 -16.36 4.53
N SER A 185 -21.05 -15.48 3.55
CA SER A 185 -22.07 -14.94 2.66
C SER A 185 -22.86 -16.03 1.90
N PRO A 186 -24.15 -15.79 1.60
CA PRO A 186 -24.97 -16.63 0.75
C PRO A 186 -24.33 -16.76 -0.64
N PRO A 187 -24.68 -17.81 -1.39
CA PRO A 187 -24.30 -17.91 -2.79
C PRO A 187 -24.70 -16.64 -3.55
N GLY A 188 -23.72 -15.93 -4.12
CA GLY A 188 -23.93 -14.78 -5.01
C GLY A 188 -23.89 -13.43 -4.32
N GLU A 189 -23.82 -13.43 -2.99
CA GLU A 189 -23.74 -12.24 -2.14
C GLU A 189 -22.38 -12.18 -1.40
N GLY A 190 -21.42 -13.01 -1.80
CA GLY A 190 -20.06 -12.99 -1.29
C GLY A 190 -19.12 -12.10 -2.10
N THR A 191 -17.88 -11.98 -1.62
CA THR A 191 -16.78 -11.39 -2.38
C THR A 191 -15.62 -12.37 -2.50
N VAL A 192 -14.96 -12.34 -3.66
CA VAL A 192 -13.65 -12.99 -3.84
C VAL A 192 -12.61 -12.27 -2.97
N LEU A 193 -11.76 -13.04 -2.30
CA LEU A 193 -10.57 -12.54 -1.62
C LEU A 193 -9.44 -12.48 -2.64
N GLY A 194 -9.19 -11.28 -3.18
CA GLY A 194 -8.11 -11.02 -4.12
C GLY A 194 -6.76 -11.06 -3.41
N VAL A 195 -5.73 -11.57 -4.09
CA VAL A 195 -4.35 -11.63 -3.62
C VAL A 195 -3.47 -11.19 -4.77
N ASP A 196 -2.56 -10.26 -4.50
CA ASP A 196 -1.63 -9.77 -5.51
C ASP A 196 -0.33 -9.33 -4.86
N LYS A 197 0.81 -9.61 -5.51
CA LYS A 197 2.11 -9.15 -5.02
C LYS A 197 2.44 -7.79 -5.65
N THR A 198 2.79 -6.82 -4.81
CA THR A 198 3.22 -5.50 -5.25
C THR A 198 4.69 -5.24 -4.91
N PHE A 199 5.31 -4.40 -5.76
CA PHE A 199 6.74 -4.07 -5.71
C PHE A 199 6.94 -2.59 -5.37
N ASN A 200 8.16 -2.26 -4.95
CA ASN A 200 8.65 -0.89 -4.74
C ASN A 200 8.00 -0.13 -3.57
N LEU A 201 7.49 -0.83 -2.56
CA LEU A 201 7.01 -0.19 -1.31
C LEU A 201 8.08 -0.08 -0.23
N GLY A 202 9.14 -0.88 -0.31
CA GLY A 202 10.22 -0.95 0.66
C GLY A 202 11.31 -1.91 0.20
N GLN A 203 12.06 -2.46 1.16
CA GLN A 203 13.13 -3.44 0.90
C GLN A 203 12.60 -4.84 0.58
N LEU A 204 11.37 -5.13 1.01
CA LEU A 204 10.71 -6.42 0.84
C LEU A 204 9.48 -6.26 -0.05
N HIS A 205 9.03 -7.37 -0.63
CA HIS A 205 7.78 -7.44 -1.34
C HIS A 205 6.61 -7.35 -0.35
N VAL A 206 5.48 -6.84 -0.84
CA VAL A 206 4.24 -6.80 -0.08
C VAL A 206 3.17 -7.53 -0.88
N THR A 207 2.45 -8.44 -0.24
CA THR A 207 1.32 -9.16 -0.82
C THR A 207 0.09 -8.88 0.04
N PRO A 208 -0.67 -7.83 -0.25
CA PRO A 208 -1.96 -7.61 0.40
C PRO A 208 -2.98 -8.62 -0.13
N THR A 209 -3.88 -9.03 0.76
CA THR A 209 -5.19 -9.53 0.35
C THR A 209 -6.18 -8.36 0.26
N VAL A 210 -7.21 -8.49 -0.57
CA VAL A 210 -8.16 -7.42 -0.86
C VAL A 210 -9.56 -7.98 -1.02
N PHE A 211 -10.56 -7.34 -0.41
CA PHE A 211 -11.96 -7.77 -0.49
C PHE A 211 -12.90 -6.56 -0.61
N LYS A 212 -14.15 -6.78 -1.02
CA LYS A 212 -15.19 -5.74 -1.00
C LYS A 212 -15.89 -5.75 0.36
N HIS A 213 -16.00 -4.59 1.01
CA HIS A 213 -16.72 -4.49 2.28
C HIS A 213 -18.23 -4.39 2.01
N LEU A 214 -18.96 -5.49 2.16
CA LEU A 214 -20.35 -5.59 1.73
C LEU A 214 -21.35 -4.87 2.64
N GLY A 215 -20.92 -4.45 3.83
CA GLY A 215 -21.79 -3.74 4.76
C GLY A 215 -22.07 -2.27 4.41
N ILE A 216 -21.31 -1.68 3.49
CA ILE A 216 -21.44 -0.27 3.10
C ILE A 216 -21.35 -0.13 1.57
N VAL A 217 -21.94 0.95 1.05
CA VAL A 217 -21.93 1.28 -0.38
C VAL A 217 -21.68 2.77 -0.58
N ARG A 218 -21.07 3.11 -1.72
CA ARG A 218 -20.97 4.51 -2.17
C ARG A 218 -22.33 4.96 -2.70
N PRO A 219 -22.92 6.07 -2.22
CA PRO A 219 -24.24 6.52 -2.65
C PRO A 219 -24.34 6.79 -4.15
N THR A 220 -23.27 7.29 -4.77
CA THR A 220 -23.27 7.71 -6.19
C THR A 220 -23.25 6.54 -7.17
N THR A 221 -22.56 5.44 -6.83
CA THR A 221 -22.39 4.29 -7.74
C THR A 221 -23.09 3.04 -7.27
N ASN A 222 -23.60 3.04 -6.04
CA ASN A 222 -24.12 1.87 -5.34
C ASN A 222 -23.15 0.67 -5.32
N ARG A 223 -21.83 0.95 -5.37
CA ARG A 223 -20.78 -0.09 -5.30
C ARG A 223 -20.17 -0.15 -3.91
N HIS A 224 -19.83 -1.37 -3.49
CA HIS A 224 -19.07 -1.62 -2.27
C HIS A 224 -17.63 -1.10 -2.39
N PRO A 225 -17.07 -0.47 -1.35
CA PRO A 225 -15.66 -0.11 -1.33
C PRO A 225 -14.76 -1.34 -1.23
N ILE A 226 -13.53 -1.13 -1.66
CA ILE A 226 -12.46 -2.15 -1.65
C ILE A 226 -11.62 -1.89 -0.41
N PHE A 227 -11.41 -2.93 0.42
CA PHE A 227 -10.65 -2.87 1.65
C PHE A 227 -9.39 -3.74 1.54
N ILE A 228 -8.30 -3.26 2.14
CA ILE A 228 -7.12 -4.10 2.41
C ILE A 228 -7.50 -5.13 3.49
N GLY A 229 -7.17 -6.39 3.27
CA GLY A 229 -7.23 -7.48 4.26
C GLY A 229 -5.86 -7.78 4.88
N PRO A 230 -5.64 -9.00 5.41
CA PRO A 230 -4.33 -9.44 5.82
C PRO A 230 -3.27 -9.21 4.75
N THR A 231 -2.09 -8.77 5.18
CA THR A 231 -0.99 -8.40 4.31
C THR A 231 0.28 -9.10 4.74
N LEU A 232 1.01 -9.67 3.78
CA LEU A 232 2.31 -10.29 3.98
C LEU A 232 3.42 -9.35 3.50
N ILE A 233 4.40 -9.06 4.35
CA ILE A 233 5.68 -8.47 3.93
C ILE A 233 6.72 -9.60 3.90
N HIS A 234 7.41 -9.79 2.77
CA HIS A 234 8.31 -10.93 2.57
C HIS A 234 9.40 -10.67 1.54
N GLY A 235 10.55 -11.34 1.67
CA GLY A 235 11.59 -11.33 0.63
C GLY A 235 11.39 -12.42 -0.44
N ASN A 236 10.80 -13.56 -0.06
CA ASN A 236 10.75 -14.76 -0.88
C ASN A 236 9.36 -14.98 -1.52
N SER A 237 9.28 -15.01 -2.85
CA SER A 237 8.03 -15.31 -3.60
C SER A 237 7.88 -16.80 -3.93
N ASP A 238 7.94 -17.67 -2.92
CA ASP A 238 7.84 -19.12 -3.10
C ASP A 238 6.58 -19.72 -2.44
N ARG A 239 6.23 -20.95 -2.84
CA ARG A 239 5.06 -21.67 -2.33
C ARG A 239 5.05 -21.74 -0.81
N LYS A 240 6.18 -22.09 -0.18
CA LYS A 240 6.24 -22.28 1.27
C LYS A 240 5.99 -20.96 1.98
N THR A 241 6.49 -19.85 1.48
CA THR A 241 6.29 -18.52 2.07
C THR A 241 4.81 -18.12 2.03
N TYR A 242 4.15 -18.28 0.89
CA TYR A 242 2.70 -18.04 0.79
C TYR A 242 1.87 -19.05 1.59
N SER A 243 2.27 -20.32 1.67
CA SER A 243 1.57 -21.31 2.49
C SER A 243 1.61 -20.95 3.97
N THR A 244 2.73 -20.40 4.48
CA THR A 244 2.77 -19.89 5.86
C THR A 244 1.72 -18.81 6.07
N PHE A 245 1.67 -17.84 5.17
CA PHE A 245 0.74 -16.72 5.25
C PHE A 245 -0.71 -17.18 5.19
N PHE A 246 -1.06 -18.05 4.24
CA PHE A 246 -2.41 -18.58 4.15
C PHE A 246 -2.78 -19.44 5.36
N ASN A 247 -1.83 -20.19 5.94
CA ASN A 247 -2.10 -20.97 7.15
C ASN A 247 -2.47 -20.06 8.33
N PHE A 248 -1.81 -18.90 8.49
CA PHE A 248 -2.22 -17.92 9.49
C PHE A 248 -3.66 -17.46 9.29
N ILE A 249 -4.00 -17.08 8.06
CA ILE A 249 -5.37 -16.67 7.75
C ILE A 249 -6.35 -17.83 8.00
N LYS A 250 -6.00 -19.06 7.64
CA LYS A 250 -6.85 -20.23 7.80
C LYS A 250 -7.13 -20.55 9.27
N GLN A 251 -6.13 -20.43 10.15
CA GLN A 251 -6.29 -20.61 11.59
C GLN A 251 -7.27 -19.57 12.16
N GLU A 252 -7.12 -18.31 11.76
CA GLU A 252 -8.03 -17.22 12.16
C GLU A 252 -9.47 -17.38 11.58
N LEU A 253 -9.64 -18.24 10.58
CA LEU A 253 -10.91 -18.57 9.93
C LEU A 253 -11.40 -19.99 10.28
N GLU A 254 -10.93 -20.61 11.36
CA GLU A 254 -11.28 -22.00 11.70
C GLU A 254 -12.79 -22.23 11.86
N ASP A 255 -13.53 -21.28 12.45
CA ASP A 255 -14.99 -21.38 12.60
C ASP A 255 -15.78 -20.97 11.34
N ALA A 256 -15.10 -20.63 10.24
CA ALA A 256 -15.77 -20.19 9.04
C ALA A 256 -16.48 -21.39 8.37
N PRO A 257 -17.74 -21.23 7.91
CA PRO A 257 -18.52 -22.35 7.39
C PRO A 257 -18.00 -22.91 6.06
N LYS A 258 -17.25 -22.11 5.29
CA LYS A 258 -16.58 -22.51 4.04
C LYS A 258 -15.29 -21.73 3.86
N ASP A 259 -14.38 -22.31 3.09
CA ASP A 259 -13.19 -21.61 2.63
C ASP A 259 -13.55 -20.46 1.66
N PRO A 260 -12.78 -19.37 1.66
CA PRO A 260 -13.00 -18.25 0.74
C PRO A 260 -12.70 -18.66 -0.71
N VAL A 261 -13.28 -17.93 -1.67
CA VAL A 261 -12.77 -17.94 -3.05
C VAL A 261 -11.54 -17.06 -3.10
N ILE A 262 -10.39 -17.63 -3.48
CA ILE A 262 -9.15 -16.88 -3.64
C ILE A 262 -8.98 -16.48 -5.10
N GLY A 263 -8.93 -15.17 -5.34
CA GLY A 263 -8.65 -14.60 -6.65
C GLY A 263 -7.20 -14.16 -6.76
N SER A 264 -6.51 -14.53 -7.83
CA SER A 264 -5.14 -14.06 -8.08
C SER A 264 -4.92 -13.87 -9.58
N ASP A 265 -3.79 -13.28 -9.93
CA ASP A 265 -3.18 -13.50 -11.23
C ASP A 265 -2.71 -14.97 -11.42
N GLU A 266 -1.82 -15.19 -12.38
CA GLU A 266 -1.28 -16.50 -12.70
C GLU A 266 0.01 -16.84 -11.90
N GLU A 267 0.29 -16.16 -10.77
CA GLU A 267 1.44 -16.52 -9.93
C GLU A 267 1.24 -17.90 -9.29
N MET A 268 1.89 -18.91 -9.90
CA MET A 268 1.73 -20.33 -9.55
C MET A 268 2.01 -20.61 -8.07
N ALA A 269 2.99 -19.92 -7.46
CA ALA A 269 3.33 -20.10 -6.05
C ALA A 269 2.16 -19.74 -5.12
N ILE A 270 1.45 -18.64 -5.40
CA ILE A 270 0.25 -18.21 -4.67
C ILE A 270 -0.86 -19.23 -4.86
N ARG A 271 -1.12 -19.65 -6.09
CA ARG A 271 -2.20 -20.58 -6.42
C ARG A 271 -2.03 -21.95 -5.75
N ILE A 272 -0.85 -22.54 -5.85
CA ILE A 272 -0.57 -23.85 -5.24
C ILE A 272 -0.65 -23.72 -3.71
N ALA A 273 -0.10 -22.65 -3.13
CA ALA A 273 -0.18 -22.41 -1.69
C ALA A 273 -1.63 -22.26 -1.21
N ALA A 274 -2.44 -21.45 -1.90
CA ALA A 274 -3.84 -21.23 -1.59
C ALA A 274 -4.64 -22.54 -1.66
N LYS A 275 -4.50 -23.32 -2.75
CA LYS A 275 -5.22 -24.61 -2.86
C LYS A 275 -4.79 -25.63 -1.83
N SER A 276 -3.52 -25.63 -1.44
CA SER A 276 -2.99 -26.52 -0.41
C SER A 276 -3.53 -26.20 0.98
N VAL A 277 -3.78 -24.92 1.29
CA VAL A 277 -4.22 -24.47 2.61
C VAL A 277 -5.74 -24.40 2.73
N PHE A 278 -6.42 -24.02 1.65
CA PHE A 278 -7.87 -23.95 1.54
C PHE A 278 -8.36 -25.05 0.57
N PRO A 279 -8.34 -26.33 0.97
CA PRO A 279 -8.65 -27.44 0.07
C PRO A 279 -10.10 -27.39 -0.43
N THR A 280 -11.03 -26.94 0.42
CA THR A 280 -12.44 -26.74 0.04
C THR A 280 -12.69 -25.39 -0.64
N GLY A 281 -11.68 -24.53 -0.65
CA GLY A 281 -11.69 -23.24 -1.33
C GLY A 281 -11.59 -23.40 -2.84
N SER A 282 -12.25 -22.47 -3.53
CA SER A 282 -12.19 -22.34 -4.99
C SER A 282 -11.15 -21.28 -5.36
N LEU A 283 -10.52 -21.43 -6.53
CA LEU A 283 -9.54 -20.47 -7.03
C LEU A 283 -10.02 -19.86 -8.33
N ILE A 284 -9.92 -18.54 -8.46
CA ILE A 284 -10.21 -17.85 -9.72
C ILE A 284 -9.00 -17.05 -10.23
N SER A 285 -8.71 -17.19 -11.51
CA SER A 285 -7.69 -16.43 -12.22
C SER A 285 -8.26 -15.21 -12.91
N CYS A 286 -7.49 -14.12 -12.92
CA CYS A 286 -7.83 -12.91 -13.64
C CYS A 286 -7.98 -13.16 -15.15
N SER A 287 -9.19 -13.00 -15.68
CA SER A 287 -9.52 -13.15 -17.10
C SER A 287 -8.69 -12.22 -18.00
N ARG A 288 -8.44 -10.99 -17.56
CA ARG A 288 -7.66 -9.98 -18.30
C ARG A 288 -6.20 -10.39 -18.45
N HIS A 289 -5.58 -10.91 -17.39
CA HIS A 289 -4.19 -11.37 -17.44
C HIS A 289 -4.06 -12.62 -18.30
N LEU A 290 -4.98 -13.59 -18.16
CA LEU A 290 -5.05 -14.76 -19.03
C LEU A 290 -5.12 -14.37 -20.52
N LYS A 291 -6.04 -13.46 -20.86
CA LYS A 291 -6.17 -12.95 -22.23
C LYS A 291 -4.88 -12.30 -22.73
N SER A 292 -4.26 -11.45 -21.92
CA SER A 292 -3.00 -10.78 -22.26
C SER A 292 -1.85 -11.77 -22.45
N ASN A 293 -1.76 -12.80 -21.61
CA ASN A 293 -0.72 -13.82 -21.69
C ASN A 293 -0.88 -14.68 -22.93
N MET A 294 -2.12 -15.04 -23.30
CA MET A 294 -2.38 -15.76 -24.54
C MET A 294 -2.00 -14.93 -25.77
N ILE A 295 -2.39 -13.64 -25.81
CA ILE A 295 -2.04 -12.72 -26.90
C ILE A 295 -0.51 -12.63 -27.04
N SER A 296 0.19 -12.45 -25.91
CA SER A 296 1.64 -12.29 -25.89
C SER A 296 2.35 -13.57 -26.31
N TYR A 297 1.90 -14.75 -25.86
CA TYR A 297 2.49 -16.02 -26.27
C TYR A 297 2.31 -16.30 -27.77
N LEU A 298 1.08 -16.11 -28.29
CA LEU A 298 0.79 -16.27 -29.71
C LEU A 298 1.63 -15.32 -30.58
N ARG A 299 1.85 -14.09 -30.13
CA ARG A 299 2.68 -13.09 -30.83
C ARG A 299 4.18 -13.39 -30.73
N ASP A 300 4.69 -13.53 -29.51
CA ASP A 300 6.13 -13.47 -29.23
C ASP A 300 6.82 -14.83 -29.30
N LYS A 301 6.09 -15.92 -29.04
CA LYS A 301 6.65 -17.28 -29.03
C LYS A 301 6.29 -18.07 -30.27
N VAL A 302 5.09 -17.87 -30.79
CA VAL A 302 4.60 -18.63 -31.96
C VAL A 302 4.69 -17.80 -33.25
N GLY A 303 4.58 -16.48 -33.19
CA GLY A 303 4.64 -15.61 -34.36
C GLY A 303 3.35 -15.58 -35.18
N VAL A 304 2.19 -15.80 -34.55
CA VAL A 304 0.88 -15.87 -35.22
C VAL A 304 0.44 -14.48 -35.69
N ALA A 305 -0.05 -14.39 -36.94
CA ALA A 305 -0.59 -13.16 -37.51
C ALA A 305 -1.75 -12.60 -36.68
N THR A 306 -1.87 -11.26 -36.64
CA THR A 306 -2.87 -10.54 -35.82
C THR A 306 -4.30 -11.07 -36.02
N ARG A 307 -4.74 -11.26 -37.26
CA ARG A 307 -6.11 -11.75 -37.56
C ARG A 307 -6.38 -13.13 -36.95
N THR A 308 -5.46 -14.07 -37.11
CA THR A 308 -5.55 -15.42 -36.56
C THR A 308 -5.54 -15.40 -35.03
N ARG A 309 -4.65 -14.61 -34.44
CA ARG A 309 -4.59 -14.41 -33.00
C ARG A 309 -5.91 -13.87 -32.45
N ASP A 310 -6.48 -12.86 -33.09
CA ASP A 310 -7.72 -12.23 -32.63
C ASP A 310 -8.91 -13.20 -32.74
N ASN A 311 -8.95 -14.06 -33.78
CA ASN A 311 -9.93 -15.15 -33.89
C ASN A 311 -9.83 -16.14 -32.73
N ILE A 312 -8.63 -16.65 -32.44
CA ILE A 312 -8.39 -17.59 -31.32
C ILE A 312 -8.77 -16.94 -29.98
N VAL A 313 -8.38 -15.69 -29.78
CA VAL A 313 -8.68 -14.93 -28.55
C VAL A 313 -10.17 -14.69 -28.38
N SER A 314 -10.88 -14.36 -29.46
CA SER A 314 -12.34 -14.18 -29.43
C SER A 314 -13.06 -15.49 -29.13
N ALA A 315 -12.61 -16.61 -29.69
CA ALA A 315 -13.20 -17.92 -29.42
C ALA A 315 -13.03 -18.39 -27.96
N VAL A 316 -11.96 -17.95 -27.28
CA VAL A 316 -11.77 -18.27 -25.84
C VAL A 316 -12.49 -17.26 -24.94
N PHE A 317 -12.28 -15.97 -25.15
CA PHE A 317 -12.66 -14.89 -24.21
C PHE A 317 -13.79 -13.98 -24.70
N GLY A 318 -14.26 -14.15 -25.95
CA GLY A 318 -15.31 -13.33 -26.55
C GLY A 318 -16.71 -13.73 -26.10
N PRO A 319 -17.75 -12.99 -26.54
CA PRO A 319 -19.14 -13.36 -26.31
C PRO A 319 -19.43 -14.73 -26.91
N GLY A 320 -19.89 -15.68 -26.10
CA GLY A 320 -20.09 -17.07 -26.55
C GLY A 320 -18.80 -17.89 -26.65
N GLY A 321 -17.66 -17.36 -26.18
CA GLY A 321 -16.41 -18.09 -26.09
C GLY A 321 -16.35 -19.08 -24.92
N VAL A 322 -15.27 -19.85 -24.84
CA VAL A 322 -15.04 -20.90 -23.82
C VAL A 322 -15.26 -20.40 -22.39
N THR A 323 -14.76 -19.20 -22.03
CA THR A 323 -14.90 -18.67 -20.66
C THR A 323 -16.33 -18.25 -20.30
N SER A 324 -17.20 -18.05 -21.30
CA SER A 324 -18.60 -17.65 -21.12
C SER A 324 -19.57 -18.84 -21.13
N SER A 325 -19.07 -20.05 -20.95
CA SER A 325 -19.87 -21.27 -21.03
C SER A 325 -20.77 -21.42 -19.80
N PRO A 326 -22.10 -21.56 -19.96
CA PRO A 326 -23.03 -21.64 -18.84
C PRO A 326 -23.04 -23.01 -18.16
N THR A 327 -22.56 -24.05 -18.83
CA THR A 327 -22.56 -25.43 -18.34
C THR A 327 -21.28 -26.14 -18.77
N ILE A 328 -20.98 -27.25 -18.09
CA ILE A 328 -19.83 -28.12 -18.42
C ILE A 328 -19.94 -28.66 -19.85
N ALA A 329 -21.13 -29.11 -20.28
CA ALA A 329 -21.34 -29.63 -21.63
C ALA A 329 -21.04 -28.58 -22.73
N VAL A 330 -21.50 -27.34 -22.55
CA VAL A 330 -21.22 -26.26 -23.51
C VAL A 330 -19.74 -25.87 -23.49
N PHE A 331 -19.10 -25.95 -22.32
CA PHE A 331 -17.66 -25.72 -22.20
C PHE A 331 -16.86 -26.76 -22.98
N GLU A 332 -17.18 -28.03 -22.84
CA GLU A 332 -16.50 -29.13 -23.55
C GLU A 332 -16.68 -29.01 -25.07
N GLU A 333 -17.90 -28.75 -25.55
CA GLU A 333 -18.17 -28.52 -26.98
C GLU A 333 -17.34 -27.37 -27.54
N ARG A 334 -17.36 -26.20 -26.86
CA ARG A 334 -16.57 -25.03 -27.27
C ARG A 334 -15.06 -25.29 -27.19
N LEU A 335 -14.64 -26.08 -26.21
CA LEU A 335 -13.25 -26.47 -26.03
C LEU A 335 -12.75 -27.33 -27.19
N THR A 336 -13.52 -28.33 -27.61
CA THR A 336 -13.18 -29.16 -28.78
C THR A 336 -13.05 -28.30 -30.03
N ASN A 337 -14.00 -27.39 -30.27
CA ASN A 337 -13.97 -26.50 -31.43
C ASN A 337 -12.73 -25.58 -31.44
N ILE A 338 -12.34 -25.02 -30.30
CA ILE A 338 -11.14 -24.17 -30.24
C ILE A 338 -9.85 -24.98 -30.33
N GLN A 339 -9.80 -26.20 -29.81
CA GLN A 339 -8.63 -27.08 -29.95
C GLN A 339 -8.40 -27.44 -31.43
N THR A 340 -9.45 -27.75 -32.18
CA THR A 340 -9.36 -27.94 -33.64
C THR A 340 -8.87 -26.68 -34.33
N THR A 341 -9.45 -25.51 -34.00
CA THR A 341 -9.04 -24.23 -34.57
C THR A 341 -7.56 -23.91 -34.29
N ILE A 342 -7.09 -24.16 -33.06
CA ILE A 342 -5.68 -23.97 -32.68
C ILE A 342 -4.80 -24.97 -33.43
N ASN A 343 -5.20 -26.23 -33.55
CA ASN A 343 -4.44 -27.23 -34.29
C ASN A 343 -4.24 -26.84 -35.76
N ASP A 344 -5.30 -26.30 -36.39
CA ASP A 344 -5.25 -25.93 -37.81
C ASP A 344 -4.50 -24.62 -38.05
N GLN A 345 -4.67 -23.62 -37.18
CA GLN A 345 -4.17 -22.26 -37.43
C GLN A 345 -2.91 -21.89 -36.64
N ALA A 346 -2.63 -22.60 -35.54
CA ALA A 346 -1.49 -22.34 -34.66
C ALA A 346 -1.03 -23.63 -33.93
N PRO A 347 -0.67 -24.72 -34.65
CA PRO A 347 -0.39 -26.02 -34.04
C PRO A 347 0.70 -25.98 -32.97
N ALA A 348 1.72 -25.13 -33.15
CA ALA A 348 2.79 -24.91 -32.17
C ALA A 348 2.29 -24.32 -30.83
N TYR A 349 1.09 -23.73 -30.78
CA TYR A 349 0.46 -23.25 -29.56
C TYR A 349 -0.33 -24.33 -28.81
N LEU A 350 -0.77 -25.40 -29.50
CA LEU A 350 -1.72 -26.38 -28.95
C LEU A 350 -1.20 -27.02 -27.65
N GLN A 351 0.07 -27.41 -27.63
CA GLN A 351 0.67 -28.00 -26.43
C GLN A 351 0.66 -27.02 -25.25
N HIS A 352 0.97 -25.74 -25.48
CA HIS A 352 0.95 -24.72 -24.44
C HIS A 352 -0.47 -24.47 -23.94
N PHE A 353 -1.43 -24.37 -24.86
CA PHE A 353 -2.84 -24.19 -24.53
C PHE A 353 -3.35 -25.32 -23.63
N THR A 354 -3.15 -26.58 -24.04
CA THR A 354 -3.65 -27.76 -23.32
C THR A 354 -2.95 -27.97 -21.97
N SER A 355 -1.64 -27.73 -21.88
CA SER A 355 -0.88 -27.98 -20.64
C SER A 355 -0.94 -26.84 -19.62
N ARG A 356 -1.15 -25.59 -20.06
CA ARG A 356 -1.07 -24.40 -19.18
C ARG A 356 -2.39 -23.66 -19.06
N PHE A 357 -3.06 -23.38 -20.17
CA PHE A 357 -4.29 -22.57 -20.16
C PHE A 357 -5.52 -23.38 -19.78
N LEU A 358 -5.70 -24.55 -20.39
CA LEU A 358 -6.88 -25.38 -20.19
C LEU A 358 -7.16 -25.71 -18.71
N PRO A 359 -6.18 -26.14 -17.89
CA PRO A 359 -6.43 -26.40 -16.47
C PRO A 359 -6.95 -25.17 -15.72
N ILE A 360 -6.49 -23.98 -16.09
CA ILE A 360 -6.92 -22.72 -15.48
C ILE A 360 -8.34 -22.37 -15.92
N LEU A 361 -8.69 -22.57 -17.20
CA LEU A 361 -10.04 -22.34 -17.71
C LEU A 361 -11.06 -23.27 -17.05
N GLN A 362 -10.71 -24.56 -16.90
CA GLN A 362 -11.54 -25.55 -16.18
C GLN A 362 -11.74 -25.15 -14.72
N GLN A 363 -10.67 -24.75 -14.02
CA GLN A 363 -10.75 -24.32 -12.63
C GLN A 363 -11.59 -23.04 -12.46
N ASN A 364 -11.47 -22.09 -13.38
CA ASN A 364 -12.31 -20.90 -13.39
C ASN A 364 -13.78 -21.28 -13.59
N LEU A 365 -14.11 -22.15 -14.54
CA LEU A 365 -15.48 -22.62 -14.76
C LEU A 365 -16.05 -23.30 -13.51
N ASP A 366 -15.32 -24.27 -12.95
CA ASP A 366 -15.71 -24.97 -11.72
C ASP A 366 -16.00 -23.98 -10.59
N THR A 367 -15.13 -22.99 -10.42
CA THR A 367 -15.32 -21.93 -9.43
C THR A 367 -16.60 -21.12 -9.70
N MET A 368 -16.88 -20.73 -10.94
CA MET A 368 -18.09 -19.97 -11.27
C MET A 368 -19.38 -20.78 -11.06
N LEU A 369 -19.35 -22.08 -11.38
CA LEU A 369 -20.50 -22.96 -11.23
C LEU A 369 -20.81 -23.27 -9.76
N THR A 370 -19.77 -23.34 -8.92
CA THR A 370 -19.90 -23.66 -7.49
C THR A 370 -20.04 -22.41 -6.61
N ARG A 371 -19.49 -21.27 -7.04
CA ARG A 371 -19.37 -20.03 -6.27
C ARG A 371 -19.81 -18.84 -7.12
N THR A 372 -21.08 -18.45 -6.98
CA THR A 372 -21.69 -17.36 -7.77
C THR A 372 -21.16 -15.97 -7.41
N GLU A 373 -20.39 -15.81 -6.32
CA GLU A 373 -19.61 -14.59 -6.05
C GLU A 373 -18.46 -14.34 -7.05
N ALA A 374 -18.09 -15.36 -7.83
CA ALA A 374 -17.07 -15.31 -8.86
C ALA A 374 -17.71 -15.30 -10.25
N SER A 375 -17.40 -14.29 -11.06
CA SER A 375 -17.91 -14.14 -12.42
C SER A 375 -16.88 -14.55 -13.48
N HIS A 376 -17.35 -14.84 -14.70
CA HIS A 376 -16.48 -15.23 -15.82
C HIS A 376 -15.49 -14.15 -16.26
N ASP A 377 -15.85 -12.90 -16.02
CA ASP A 377 -15.05 -11.71 -16.28
C ASP A 377 -14.33 -11.21 -15.02
N TRP A 378 -14.18 -12.05 -13.99
CA TRP A 378 -13.46 -11.65 -12.78
C TRP A 378 -12.06 -11.15 -13.13
N THR A 379 -11.70 -10.00 -12.55
CA THR A 379 -10.42 -9.32 -12.77
C THR A 379 -9.75 -8.97 -11.45
N ASN A 380 -8.42 -8.89 -11.48
CA ASN A 380 -7.61 -8.48 -10.34
C ASN A 380 -7.60 -6.94 -10.12
N ASN A 381 -8.53 -6.20 -10.73
CA ASN A 381 -8.57 -4.74 -10.69
C ASN A 381 -8.68 -4.19 -9.26
N ASN A 382 -9.33 -4.92 -8.35
CA ASN A 382 -9.42 -4.52 -6.95
C ASN A 382 -8.03 -4.48 -6.29
N CYS A 383 -7.22 -5.51 -6.54
CA CYS A 383 -5.85 -5.57 -6.04
C CYS A 383 -4.97 -4.51 -6.69
N GLU A 384 -5.06 -4.31 -8.02
CA GLU A 384 -4.32 -3.26 -8.72
C GLU A 384 -4.66 -1.86 -8.19
N SER A 385 -5.94 -1.59 -7.93
CA SER A 385 -6.41 -0.33 -7.36
C SER A 385 -5.85 -0.12 -5.95
N MET A 386 -5.83 -1.17 -5.13
CA MET A 386 -5.32 -1.06 -3.77
C MET A 386 -3.79 -0.96 -3.72
N ASN A 387 -3.10 -1.66 -4.62
CA ASN A 387 -1.67 -1.51 -4.84
C ASN A 387 -1.31 -0.08 -5.25
N HIS A 388 -2.16 0.57 -6.06
CA HIS A 388 -2.00 1.98 -6.38
C HIS A 388 -2.18 2.88 -5.15
N ILE A 389 -3.19 2.63 -4.30
CA ILE A 389 -3.40 3.37 -3.05
C ILE A 389 -2.20 3.23 -2.10
N LEU A 390 -1.66 2.02 -1.96
CA LEU A 390 -0.46 1.76 -1.16
C LEU A 390 0.74 2.58 -1.67
N LYS A 391 0.96 2.61 -2.99
CA LYS A 391 2.03 3.40 -3.61
C LYS A 391 1.80 4.90 -3.43
N MET A 392 0.56 5.37 -3.55
CA MET A 392 0.21 6.77 -3.29
C MET A 392 0.46 7.17 -1.84
N LYS A 393 0.10 6.33 -0.86
CA LYS A 393 0.27 6.62 0.57
C LYS A 393 1.72 6.91 0.95
N ILE A 394 2.67 6.30 0.25
CA ILE A 394 4.11 6.49 0.47
C ILE A 394 4.76 7.43 -0.55
N ASP A 395 3.96 8.20 -1.31
CA ASP A 395 4.43 9.08 -2.38
C ASP A 395 5.35 8.38 -3.41
N TRP A 396 5.10 7.09 -3.67
CA TRP A 396 5.90 6.25 -4.56
C TRP A 396 7.37 6.13 -4.15
N ARG A 397 7.67 6.36 -2.87
CA ARG A 397 9.02 6.28 -2.31
C ARG A 397 9.11 5.09 -1.35
N PRO A 398 10.03 4.15 -1.59
CA PRO A 398 10.23 3.03 -0.67
C PRO A 398 10.45 3.51 0.76
N GLN A 399 9.79 2.87 1.71
CA GLN A 399 9.94 3.14 3.15
C GLN A 399 10.68 2.00 3.86
N ALA A 400 11.24 2.33 5.02
CA ALA A 400 11.71 1.32 5.98
C ALA A 400 10.53 0.46 6.43
N ILE A 401 10.76 -0.82 6.74
CA ILE A 401 9.67 -1.77 7.04
C ILE A 401 8.77 -1.29 8.20
N PRO A 402 9.30 -0.79 9.34
CA PRO A 402 8.45 -0.30 10.42
C PRO A 402 7.52 0.84 9.97
N GLN A 403 8.06 1.81 9.23
CA GLN A 403 7.27 2.94 8.69
C GLN A 403 6.24 2.49 7.65
N LEU A 404 6.58 1.47 6.86
CA LEU A 404 5.67 0.89 5.89
C LEU A 404 4.51 0.18 6.59
N ILE A 405 4.77 -0.55 7.69
CA ILE A 405 3.73 -1.18 8.51
C ILE A 405 2.77 -0.12 9.06
N ASP A 406 3.30 0.98 9.60
CA ASP A 406 2.47 2.11 10.06
C ASP A 406 1.62 2.68 8.92
N SER A 407 2.22 2.89 7.74
CA SER A 407 1.53 3.45 6.57
C SER A 407 0.39 2.54 6.08
N ILE A 408 0.59 1.23 6.07
CA ILE A 408 -0.45 0.24 5.74
C ILE A 408 -1.54 0.26 6.82
N HIS A 409 -1.16 0.27 8.09
CA HIS A 409 -2.08 0.31 9.21
C HIS A 409 -2.97 1.57 9.19
N GLU A 410 -2.41 2.74 8.85
CA GLU A 410 -3.19 3.97 8.67
C GLU A 410 -4.24 3.86 7.56
N ILE A 411 -3.94 3.17 6.45
CA ILE A 411 -4.95 2.95 5.40
C ILE A 411 -6.08 2.07 5.94
N VAL A 412 -5.73 0.97 6.63
CA VAL A 412 -6.70 0.06 7.24
C VAL A 412 -7.58 0.79 8.26
N LYS A 413 -6.98 1.60 9.15
CA LYS A 413 -7.73 2.45 10.11
C LYS A 413 -8.66 3.44 9.40
N GLY A 414 -8.20 4.04 8.30
CA GLY A 414 -9.02 4.91 7.46
C GLY A 414 -10.26 4.20 6.92
N HIS A 415 -10.10 2.97 6.42
CA HIS A 415 -11.23 2.16 5.96
C HIS A 415 -12.30 1.95 7.04
N TYR A 416 -11.88 1.62 8.26
CA TYR A 416 -12.84 1.38 9.36
C TYR A 416 -13.41 2.66 9.96
N THR A 417 -12.66 3.76 9.91
CA THR A 417 -13.20 5.10 10.19
C THR A 417 -14.32 5.44 9.21
N ASP A 418 -14.18 5.09 7.94
CA ASP A 418 -15.22 5.29 6.94
C ASP A 418 -16.47 4.44 7.21
N VAL A 419 -16.33 3.23 7.77
CA VAL A 419 -17.47 2.40 8.23
C VAL A 419 -18.21 3.10 9.37
N GLU A 420 -17.49 3.59 10.39
CA GLU A 420 -18.09 4.33 11.51
C GLU A 420 -18.82 5.59 11.01
N ARG A 421 -18.23 6.32 10.06
CA ARG A 421 -18.87 7.48 9.44
C ARG A 421 -20.13 7.11 8.65
N ALA A 422 -20.11 5.98 7.95
CA ALA A 422 -21.26 5.47 7.20
C ALA A 422 -22.45 5.13 8.11
N ILE A 423 -22.20 4.62 9.34
CA ILE A 423 -23.24 4.38 10.36
C ILE A 423 -23.98 5.66 10.73
N MET A 424 -23.31 6.81 10.66
CA MET A 424 -23.91 8.13 10.91
C MET A 424 -24.45 8.81 9.64
N ARG A 425 -24.47 8.13 8.48
CA ARG A 425 -24.71 8.75 7.15
C ARG A 425 -23.81 9.97 6.90
N ARG A 426 -22.54 9.88 7.30
CA ARG A 426 -21.51 10.89 7.04
C ARG A 426 -20.38 10.28 6.21
N GLY A 427 -19.61 11.14 5.55
CA GLY A 427 -18.49 10.71 4.70
C GLY A 427 -18.95 10.23 3.32
N GLU A 428 -18.11 9.42 2.68
CA GLU A 428 -18.31 9.01 1.29
C GLU A 428 -19.25 7.80 1.11
N TYR A 429 -19.60 7.13 2.22
CA TYR A 429 -20.33 5.87 2.21
C TYR A 429 -21.60 5.94 3.05
N ARG A 430 -22.53 5.04 2.74
CA ARG A 430 -23.73 4.75 3.54
C ARG A 430 -23.83 3.26 3.81
N LEU A 431 -24.58 2.89 4.84
CA LEU A 431 -24.92 1.49 5.09
C LEU A 431 -25.63 0.86 3.88
N HIS A 432 -25.32 -0.42 3.61
CA HIS A 432 -26.10 -1.23 2.68
C HIS A 432 -27.54 -1.38 3.19
N GLU A 433 -28.48 -1.64 2.29
CA GLU A 433 -29.91 -1.70 2.62
C GLU A 433 -30.22 -2.74 3.71
N ASP A 434 -29.53 -3.88 3.66
CA ASP A 434 -29.68 -4.98 4.63
C ASP A 434 -29.23 -4.62 6.05
N LEU A 435 -28.40 -3.58 6.19
CA LEU A 435 -27.82 -3.14 7.45
C LEU A 435 -28.28 -1.74 7.87
N LYS A 436 -29.31 -1.19 7.20
CA LYS A 436 -29.82 0.16 7.50
C LYS A 436 -30.27 0.34 8.94
N GLU A 437 -30.64 -0.75 9.62
CA GLU A 437 -31.08 -0.76 11.03
C GLU A 437 -29.97 -0.36 12.01
N TYR A 438 -28.71 -0.49 11.60
CA TYR A 438 -27.55 -0.07 12.40
C TYR A 438 -27.25 1.43 12.28
N PHE A 439 -28.05 2.19 11.53
CA PHE A 439 -27.91 3.63 11.43
C PHE A 439 -28.12 4.31 12.79
N VAL A 440 -27.25 5.25 13.12
CA VAL A 440 -27.39 6.10 14.31
C VAL A 440 -27.37 7.56 13.88
N GLN A 441 -28.34 8.35 14.35
CA GLN A 441 -28.34 9.78 14.08
C GLN A 441 -27.07 10.44 14.65
N PRO A 442 -26.43 11.39 13.93
CA PRO A 442 -25.19 12.01 14.40
C PRO A 442 -25.28 12.65 15.79
N ALA A 443 -26.41 13.30 16.11
CA ALA A 443 -26.63 13.89 17.42
C ALA A 443 -26.58 12.85 18.54
N VAL A 444 -27.15 11.66 18.31
CA VAL A 444 -27.13 10.52 19.25
C VAL A 444 -25.74 9.87 19.29
N TRP A 445 -25.02 9.80 18.17
CA TRP A 445 -23.66 9.26 18.17
C TRP A 445 -22.69 10.12 18.98
N CYS A 446 -22.84 11.45 18.92
CA CYS A 446 -22.03 12.39 19.67
C CYS A 446 -22.22 12.28 21.18
N THR A 447 -23.39 11.84 21.66
CA THR A 447 -23.64 11.62 23.09
C THR A 447 -23.20 10.25 23.61
N LYS A 448 -22.90 9.30 22.71
CA LYS A 448 -22.38 7.97 23.10
C LYS A 448 -20.95 8.08 23.64
N THR A 449 -20.67 7.32 24.70
CA THR A 449 -19.29 7.07 25.16
C THR A 449 -18.55 6.18 24.17
N ASP A 450 -17.21 6.16 24.24
CA ASP A 450 -16.40 5.32 23.35
C ASP A 450 -16.72 3.82 23.50
N GLU A 451 -17.05 3.38 24.72
CA GLU A 451 -17.49 2.01 24.98
C GLU A 451 -18.84 1.70 24.31
N GLN A 452 -19.80 2.65 24.34
CA GLN A 452 -21.08 2.48 23.66
C GLN A 452 -20.92 2.49 22.13
N ARG A 453 -20.00 3.31 21.60
CA ARG A 453 -19.66 3.30 20.17
C ARG A 453 -19.05 1.97 19.76
N ARG A 454 -18.08 1.48 20.54
CA ARG A 454 -17.42 0.18 20.32
C ARG A 454 -18.43 -0.97 20.30
N ARG A 455 -19.35 -1.03 21.28
CA ARG A 455 -20.41 -2.05 21.31
C ARG A 455 -21.30 -2.00 20.07
N HIS A 456 -21.71 -0.80 19.65
CA HIS A 456 -22.52 -0.63 18.43
C HIS A 456 -21.78 -1.12 17.18
N MET A 457 -20.48 -0.83 17.08
CA MET A 457 -19.63 -1.35 15.99
C MET A 457 -19.54 -2.88 16.03
N GLU A 458 -19.36 -3.48 17.20
CA GLU A 458 -19.32 -4.93 17.35
C GLU A 458 -20.65 -5.60 16.98
N GLU A 459 -21.78 -4.97 17.33
CA GLU A 459 -23.11 -5.43 16.91
C GLU A 459 -23.26 -5.36 15.39
N PHE A 460 -22.82 -4.26 14.76
CA PHE A 460 -22.81 -4.12 13.30
C PHE A 460 -21.91 -5.15 12.61
N GLU A 461 -20.76 -5.49 13.20
CA GLU A 461 -19.84 -6.51 12.70
C GLU A 461 -20.44 -7.92 12.79
N ARG A 462 -21.19 -8.20 13.86
CA ARG A 462 -21.90 -9.48 14.06
C ARG A 462 -23.18 -9.59 13.24
N ALA A 463 -23.67 -8.47 12.70
CA ALA A 463 -24.98 -8.33 12.09
C ALA A 463 -25.25 -9.23 10.88
N LEU A 464 -24.24 -9.63 10.10
CA LEU A 464 -24.49 -10.62 9.03
C LEU A 464 -24.55 -12.03 9.63
N LYS A 465 -25.58 -12.28 10.45
CA LYS A 465 -26.44 -13.41 10.14
C LYS A 465 -27.27 -12.96 8.95
N ILE A 466 -26.91 -13.45 7.77
CA ILE A 466 -27.74 -13.40 6.58
C ILE A 466 -29.19 -13.57 7.02
N LYS A 467 -30.02 -12.55 6.81
CA LYS A 467 -31.47 -12.66 7.00
C LYS A 467 -31.95 -13.72 6.02
N ARG A 468 -31.92 -14.99 6.44
CA ARG A 468 -32.78 -16.01 5.83
C ARG A 468 -34.19 -15.45 6.04
N SER A 469 -34.93 -15.23 4.95
CA SER A 469 -36.34 -14.84 5.04
C SER A 469 -37.03 -15.83 5.98
N MET A 470 -37.38 -15.39 7.19
CA MET A 470 -38.13 -16.19 8.13
C MET A 470 -39.61 -15.90 7.89
N ALA A 471 -40.41 -16.95 7.77
CA ALA A 471 -41.85 -16.81 7.86
C ALA A 471 -42.22 -16.83 9.34
N THR A 472 -42.95 -15.81 9.79
CA THR A 472 -43.55 -15.77 11.12
C THR A 472 -44.91 -16.46 11.04
N SER A 473 -45.20 -17.32 12.02
CA SER A 473 -46.55 -17.88 12.18
C SER A 473 -47.58 -16.78 12.39
N SER A 474 -48.84 -17.06 12.07
CA SER A 474 -49.93 -16.05 12.14
C SER A 474 -50.24 -15.57 13.55
N ASP A 475 -49.83 -16.33 14.57
CA ASP A 475 -49.91 -16.00 16.00
C ASP A 475 -48.65 -15.27 16.50
N GLY A 476 -47.58 -15.17 15.70
CA GLY A 476 -46.35 -14.47 16.06
C GLY A 476 -45.31 -15.29 16.82
N ASP A 477 -45.63 -16.52 17.22
CA ASP A 477 -44.84 -17.26 18.22
C ASP A 477 -43.72 -18.14 17.64
N ILE A 478 -43.73 -18.42 16.33
CA ILE A 478 -42.76 -19.32 15.70
C ILE A 478 -42.11 -18.69 14.46
N TYR A 479 -40.80 -18.83 14.36
CA TYR A 479 -39.98 -18.39 13.23
C TYR A 479 -39.37 -19.60 12.52
N VAL A 480 -39.67 -19.78 11.23
CA VAL A 480 -39.11 -20.87 10.41
C VAL A 480 -38.41 -20.32 9.17
N LEU A 481 -37.30 -20.94 8.80
CA LEU A 481 -36.53 -20.64 7.59
C LEU A 481 -37.37 -20.90 6.33
N THR A 482 -37.49 -19.91 5.45
CA THR A 482 -38.11 -20.14 4.13
C THR A 482 -37.04 -20.54 3.10
N SER A 483 -37.32 -21.58 2.32
CA SER A 483 -36.51 -21.94 1.16
C SER A 483 -36.82 -20.98 0.00
N GLY A 484 -35.79 -20.38 -0.59
CA GLY A 484 -35.90 -19.65 -1.84
C GLY A 484 -36.43 -20.56 -2.94
N ALA A 485 -37.56 -20.18 -3.53
CA ALA A 485 -38.34 -20.91 -4.52
C ALA A 485 -39.23 -22.04 -3.97
N ARG A 486 -40.56 -21.82 -4.05
CA ARG A 486 -41.53 -22.91 -4.09
C ARG A 486 -41.21 -23.75 -5.33
N GLY A 487 -40.68 -24.95 -5.12
CA GLY A 487 -40.38 -25.89 -6.19
C GLY A 487 -41.60 -26.07 -7.10
N LYS A 488 -41.57 -25.51 -8.30
CA LYS A 488 -42.41 -25.97 -9.40
C LYS A 488 -41.76 -27.24 -9.92
N LYS A 489 -42.47 -28.37 -9.86
CA LYS A 489 -42.05 -29.56 -10.61
C LYS A 489 -41.98 -29.19 -12.10
N ILE A 490 -40.91 -29.61 -12.77
CA ILE A 490 -40.74 -29.45 -14.22
C ILE A 490 -42.00 -30.03 -14.90
N GLY A 491 -42.70 -29.21 -15.69
CA GLY A 491 -43.94 -29.58 -16.40
C GLY A 491 -45.27 -29.16 -15.74
N GLN A 492 -45.27 -28.57 -14.54
CA GLN A 492 -46.52 -28.16 -13.88
C GLN A 492 -47.14 -26.88 -14.50
N LYS A 493 -48.06 -27.05 -15.46
CA LYS A 493 -48.78 -25.94 -16.15
C LYS A 493 -49.97 -25.34 -15.38
N LYS A 494 -50.47 -25.98 -14.30
CA LYS A 494 -51.62 -25.48 -13.51
C LYS A 494 -51.27 -25.19 -12.05
N ARG A 495 -51.83 -24.09 -11.53
CA ARG A 495 -51.71 -23.64 -10.14
C ARG A 495 -52.29 -24.69 -9.18
N VAL A 496 -51.67 -24.85 -8.02
CA VAL A 496 -52.18 -25.70 -6.92
C VAL A 496 -53.56 -25.18 -6.51
N LYS A 497 -54.57 -26.05 -6.65
CA LYS A 497 -56.00 -25.80 -6.40
C LYS A 497 -56.30 -25.81 -4.88
N ALA A 498 -55.58 -25.00 -4.11
CA ALA A 498 -55.85 -24.81 -2.69
C ALA A 498 -55.24 -23.50 -2.19
N SER A 499 -55.81 -22.38 -2.61
CA SER A 499 -55.66 -21.12 -1.89
C SER A 499 -57.05 -20.59 -1.60
N ARG A 500 -57.57 -20.89 -0.41
CA ARG A 500 -58.73 -20.19 0.14
C ARG A 500 -58.35 -18.73 0.30
N THR A 501 -59.09 -17.84 -0.34
CA THR A 501 -59.09 -16.41 -0.11
C THR A 501 -59.75 -16.15 1.24
N GLY A 502 -58.97 -15.77 2.25
CA GLY A 502 -59.49 -15.16 3.47
C GLY A 502 -59.65 -13.66 3.26
N ARG A 503 -60.86 -13.15 3.48
CA ARG A 503 -61.20 -11.73 3.52
C ARG A 503 -60.85 -11.14 4.91
N LEU A 504 -60.54 -9.84 4.86
CA LEU A 504 -60.28 -8.85 5.92
C LEU A 504 -58.91 -8.95 6.60
#